data_AF-A0A853BSD8-F1
#
_entry.id   AF-A0A853BSD8-F1
#
_cell.length_a   1.000
_cell.length_b   1.000
_cell.length_c   1.000
_cell.angle_alpha   90.00
_cell.angle_beta   90.00
_cell.angle_gamma   90.00
#
_symmetry.space_group_name_H-M   'P 1'
#
loop_
_entity.id
_entity.type
_entity.pdbx_description
1 polymer ?
#
loop_
_entity_poly.entity_id
_entity_poly.type
_entity_poly.pdbx_seq_one_letter_code
_entity_poly.pdbx_strand_id
1 'polypeptide(L)' 'MAAVQTREYTPRPLDHDTYSRFVDITLAYPGWCTRYSADESGDTYYQAVHYDTGDTVGSYDLDRFARLLATADGAVR' A
#
# COMPACT_ATOMS: atom_id res chain seq x y z
N MET A 1 -5.07 11.35 -17.47
CA MET A 1 -4.79 11.61 -16.05
C MET A 1 -3.30 11.39 -15.86
N ALA A 2 -2.54 12.44 -15.56
CA ALA A 2 -1.10 12.30 -15.36
C ALA A 2 -0.87 11.57 -14.02
N ALA A 3 -0.12 10.47 -14.06
CA ALA A 3 0.40 9.88 -12.83
C ALA A 3 1.30 10.93 -12.18
N VAL A 4 0.90 11.43 -11.01
CA VAL A 4 1.80 12.19 -10.15
C VAL A 4 2.90 11.21 -9.76
N GLN A 5 4.04 11.28 -10.45
CA GLN A 5 5.26 10.63 -10.00
C GLN A 5 5.80 11.47 -8.85
N THR A 6 5.25 11.27 -7.66
CA THR A 6 5.91 11.68 -6.42
C THR A 6 7.27 10.98 -6.42
N ARG A 7 8.36 11.72 -6.18
CA ARG A 7 9.69 11.11 -6.02
C ARG A 7 9.68 10.24 -4.77
N GLU A 8 9.39 8.96 -4.96
CA GLU A 8 9.40 7.97 -3.90
C GLU A 8 10.85 7.62 -3.54
N TYR A 9 11.16 7.62 -2.26
CA TYR A 9 12.43 7.11 -1.74
C TYR A 9 12.18 6.14 -0.58
N THR A 10 13.24 5.43 -0.18
CA THR A 10 13.17 4.45 0.91
C THR A 10 12.75 5.16 2.21
N PRO A 11 11.58 4.82 2.77
CA PRO A 11 11.08 5.45 3.99
C PRO A 11 11.99 5.13 5.17
N ARG A 12 11.87 5.93 6.24
CA ARG A 12 12.43 5.51 7.54
C ARG A 12 11.81 4.16 7.94
N PRO A 13 12.54 3.31 8.67
CA PRO A 13 11.96 2.09 9.20
C PRO A 13 10.69 2.40 9.98
N LEU A 14 9.61 1.67 9.66
CA LEU A 14 8.39 1.71 10.44
C LEU A 14 8.68 1.21 11.86
N ASP A 15 7.91 1.70 12.83
CA ASP A 15 7.91 1.07 14.15
C ASP A 15 7.41 -0.38 14.05
N HIS A 16 7.74 -1.17 15.08
CA HIS A 16 7.48 -2.62 15.05
C HIS A 16 6.00 -2.96 14.86
N ASP A 17 5.10 -2.23 15.52
CA ASP A 17 3.67 -2.53 15.49
C ASP A 17 3.08 -2.19 14.12
N THR A 18 3.45 -1.03 13.56
CA THR A 18 3.05 -0.64 12.20
C THR A 18 3.58 -1.60 11.15
N TYR A 19 4.85 -2.03 11.27
CA TYR A 19 5.44 -2.99 10.35
C TYR A 19 4.77 -4.36 10.44
N SER A 20 4.56 -4.89 11.66
CA SER A 20 3.88 -6.17 11.87
C SER A 20 2.49 -6.16 11.24
N ARG A 21 1.75 -5.08 11.44
CA ARG A 21 0.42 -4.92 10.86
C ARG A 21 0.43 -4.82 9.35
N PHE A 22 1.41 -4.13 8.77
CA PHE A 22 1.60 -4.10 7.32
C PHE A 22 1.87 -5.51 6.76
N VAL A 23 2.72 -6.30 7.42
CA VAL A 23 2.99 -7.69 7.04
C VAL A 23 1.73 -8.55 7.12
N ASP A 24 0.93 -8.43 8.19
CA ASP A 24 -0.33 -9.17 8.31
C ASP A 24 -1.29 -8.85 7.16
N ILE A 25 -1.36 -7.58 6.73
CA ILE A 25 -2.13 -7.16 5.56
C ILE A 25 -1.57 -7.82 4.30
N THR A 26 -0.26 -7.75 4.06
CA THR A 26 0.38 -8.37 2.89
C THR A 26 0.06 -9.86 2.80
N LEU A 27 0.12 -10.58 3.91
CA LEU A 27 -0.14 -12.02 3.96
C LEU A 27 -1.62 -12.36 3.76
N ALA A 28 -2.54 -11.47 4.13
CA ALA A 28 -3.98 -11.67 3.95
C ALA A 28 -4.43 -11.52 2.48
N TYR A 29 -3.67 -10.84 1.63
CA TYR A 29 -4.04 -10.52 0.24
C TYR A 29 -2.97 -11.00 -0.76
N PRO A 30 -2.79 -12.32 -0.97
CA PRO A 30 -1.70 -12.86 -1.80
C PRO A 30 -1.80 -12.51 -3.29
N GLY A 31 -2.95 -12.04 -3.78
CA GLY A 31 -3.11 -11.51 -5.15
C GLY A 31 -2.55 -10.10 -5.34
N TRP A 32 -2.05 -9.47 -4.28
CA TRP A 32 -1.64 -8.08 -4.26
C TRP A 32 -0.17 -7.92 -3.88
N CYS A 33 0.58 -7.20 -4.70
CA CYS A 33 1.94 -6.79 -4.41
C CYS A 33 1.91 -5.50 -3.58
N THR A 34 2.14 -5.60 -2.28
CA THR A 34 2.14 -4.44 -1.38
C THR A 34 3.52 -3.83 -1.24
N ARG A 35 3.62 -2.50 -1.17
CA ARG A 35 4.83 -1.78 -0.74
C ARG A 35 4.47 -0.57 0.10
N TYR A 36 5.46 -0.03 0.81
CA TYR A 36 5.40 1.31 1.39
C TYR A 36 6.62 2.12 0.95
N SER A 37 6.41 3.42 0.72
CA SER A 37 7.45 4.39 0.34
C SER A 37 7.32 5.67 1.17
N ALA A 38 8.33 6.55 1.13
CA ALA A 38 8.19 7.91 1.65
C ALA A 38 8.02 8.91 0.50
N ASP A 39 7.15 9.90 0.70
CA ASP A 39 7.02 11.04 -0.19
C ASP A 39 8.09 12.13 0.11
N GLU A 40 8.04 13.25 -0.63
CA GLU A 40 9.00 14.36 -0.46
C GLU A 40 8.99 14.99 0.94
N SER A 41 7.89 14.83 1.69
CA SER A 41 7.75 15.29 3.08
C SER A 41 8.27 14.26 4.09
N GLY A 42 8.55 13.04 3.65
CA GLY A 42 8.91 11.91 4.50
C GLY A 42 7.71 11.16 5.05
N ASP A 43 6.51 11.46 4.55
CA ASP A 43 5.29 10.79 4.95
C ASP A 43 5.20 9.42 4.28
N THR A 44 4.84 8.41 5.07
CA THR A 44 4.74 7.04 4.55
C THR A 44 3.49 6.90 3.69
N TYR A 45 3.68 6.38 2.48
CA TYR A 45 2.64 6.02 1.55
C TYR A 45 2.60 4.50 1.37
N TYR A 46 1.46 3.89 1.68
CA TYR A 46 1.19 2.46 1.49
C TYR A 46 0.47 2.26 0.17
N GLN A 47 0.87 1.25 -0.59
CA GLN A 47 0.20 0.92 -1.84
C GLN A 47 0.23 -0.57 -2.15
N ALA A 48 -0.69 -1.00 -2.98
CA ALA A 48 -0.72 -2.35 -3.50
C ALA A 48 -1.13 -2.35 -4.97
N VAL A 49 -0.60 -3.31 -5.73
CA VAL A 49 -0.94 -3.55 -7.13
C VAL A 49 -1.38 -5.00 -7.29
N HIS A 50 -2.55 -5.24 -7.87
CA HIS A 50 -3.04 -6.60 -8.14
C HIS A 50 -2.23 -7.24 -9.28
N TYR A 51 -1.77 -8.48 -9.11
CA TYR A 51 -0.86 -9.12 -10.06
C TYR A 51 -1.44 -9.29 -11.46
N ASP A 52 -2.72 -9.65 -11.55
CA ASP A 52 -3.33 -10.04 -12.82
C ASP A 52 -3.98 -8.87 -13.57
N THR A 53 -4.50 -7.89 -12.82
CA THR A 53 -5.31 -6.80 -13.40
C THR A 53 -4.58 -5.47 -13.44
N GLY A 54 -3.52 -5.29 -12.64
CA GLY A 54 -2.80 -4.02 -12.50
C GLY A 54 -3.57 -2.97 -11.70
N ASP A 55 -4.71 -3.32 -11.08
CA ASP A 55 -5.46 -2.41 -10.22
C ASP A 55 -4.59 -1.96 -9.06
N THR A 56 -4.62 -0.65 -8.79
CA THR A 56 -3.76 -0.03 -7.79
C THR A 56 -4.59 0.62 -6.70
N VAL A 57 -4.22 0.34 -5.45
CA VAL A 57 -4.74 1.03 -4.26
C VAL A 57 -3.60 1.68 -3.50
N GLY A 58 -3.86 2.81 -2.84
CA GLY A 58 -2.87 3.41 -1.97
C GLY A 58 -3.41 4.48 -1.03
N SER A 59 -2.68 4.71 0.05
CA SER A 59 -3.04 5.66 1.10
C SER A 59 -1.85 6.03 1.97
N TYR A 60 -1.87 7.22 2.56
CA TYR A 60 -0.93 7.63 3.61
C TYR A 60 -1.29 7.08 5.00
N ASP A 61 -2.48 6.50 5.14
CA ASP A 61 -2.99 5.95 6.39
C ASP A 61 -3.15 4.43 6.26
N LEU A 62 -2.55 3.66 7.18
CA LEU A 62 -2.52 2.20 7.10
C LEU A 62 -3.92 1.59 7.25
N ASP A 63 -4.79 2.17 8.06
CA ASP A 63 -6.17 1.71 8.25
C ASP A 63 -7.00 1.91 6.99
N ARG A 64 -6.89 3.09 6.39
CA ARG A 64 -7.54 3.42 5.12
C ARG A 64 -7.02 2.52 4.01
N PHE A 65 -5.70 2.30 3.93
CA PHE A 65 -5.10 1.37 2.99
C PHE A 65 -5.71 -0.03 3.13
N ALA A 66 -5.79 -0.58 4.35
CA ALA A 66 -6.37 -1.90 4.59
C ALA A 66 -7.83 -2.00 4.14
N ARG A 67 -8.65 -0.97 4.40
CA ARG A 67 -10.07 -0.94 3.96
C ARG A 67 -10.21 -0.82 2.45
N LEU A 68 -9.38 0.00 1.81
CA LEU A 68 -9.37 0.14 0.35
C LEU A 68 -8.97 -1.18 -0.32
N LEU A 69 -7.93 -1.82 0.20
CA LEU A 69 -7.45 -3.10 -0.29
C LEU A 69 -8.51 -4.19 -0.16
N ALA A 70 -9.17 -4.31 1.00
CA ALA A 70 -10.27 -5.25 1.21
C ALA A 70 -11.43 -5.03 0.22
N THR A 71 -11.76 -3.76 -0.05
CA THR A 71 -12.83 -3.39 -1.00
C THR A 71 -12.43 -3.74 -2.43
N ALA A 72 -11.19 -3.43 -2.82
CA ALA A 72 -10.69 -3.71 -4.15
C ALA A 72 -10.58 -5.22 -4.40
N ASP A 73 -10.08 -6.00 -3.44
CA ASP A 73 -10.01 -7.47 -3.53
C ASP A 73 -11.40 -8.09 -3.74
N GLY A 74 -12.42 -7.56 -3.05
CA GLY A 74 -13.80 -8.00 -3.23
C GLY A 74 -14.42 -7.64 -4.59
N ALA A 75 -13.87 -6.65 -5.30
CA ALA A 75 -14.36 -6.20 -6.62
C ALA A 75 -13.67 -6.92 -7.80
N VAL A 76 -12.49 -7.49 -7.56
CA VAL A 76 -11.70 -8.24 -8.57
C VAL A 76 -12.09 -9.73 -8.63
N ARG A 77 -12.84 -10.23 -7.63
CA ARG A 77 -13.42 -11.59 -7.60
C ARG A 77 -14.72 -11.70 -8.39
#